data_AF-A0AAV5EDP3-F1
#
_entry.id   AF-A0AAV5EDP3-F1
#
_cell.length_a   1.000
_cell.length_b   1.000
_cell.length_c   1.000
_cell.angle_alpha   90.00
_cell.angle_beta   90.00
_cell.angle_gamma   90.00
#
_symmetry.space_group_name_H-M   'P 1'
#
loop_
_entity.id
_entity.type
_entity.pdbx_description
1 polymer ?
#
loop_
_entity_poly.entity_id
_entity_poly.type
_entity_poly.pdbx_seq_one_letter_code
_entity_poly.pdbx_strand_id
1 'polypeptide(L)'
;MTVNGFERHQDGGGPSECDGQYHSNKLPLVALSTRWYTNGQRCHKKIRITSVRNSRSVEATVVDECDSRHGCKNNIVDTSKAVWEAFRARHQHRRGPSHVVRCLRAFSLDVALYTKI
;
A
#
# COMPACT_ATOMS: atom_id res chain seq x y z
N MET A 1 -1.58 -0.23 8.68
CA MET A 1 -0.75 0.15 7.52
C MET A 1 -0.49 1.63 7.60
N THR A 2 0.63 2.09 7.04
CA THR A 2 1.01 3.50 6.95
C THR A 2 1.13 3.91 5.48
N VAL A 3 1.32 5.21 5.23
CA VAL A 3 1.60 5.74 3.89
C VAL A 3 3.09 6.03 3.80
N ASN A 4 3.76 5.53 2.76
CA ASN A 4 5.15 5.83 2.43
C ASN A 4 5.30 6.35 1.01
N GLY A 5 6.33 7.17 0.82
CA GLY A 5 6.78 7.66 -0.48
C GLY A 5 7.94 6.83 -1.00
N PHE A 6 7.76 6.15 -2.13
CA PHE A 6 8.79 5.34 -2.81
C PHE A 6 9.52 6.11 -3.92
N GLU A 7 9.12 7.35 -4.16
CA GLU A 7 9.75 8.24 -5.14
C GLU A 7 10.97 8.94 -4.54
N ARG A 8 11.85 9.43 -5.42
CA ARG A 8 13.02 10.20 -5.01
C ARG A 8 12.60 11.42 -4.19
N HIS A 9 13.37 11.71 -3.14
CA HIS A 9 13.15 12.86 -2.24
C HIS A 9 11.85 12.81 -1.44
N GLN A 10 11.34 11.62 -1.14
CA GLN A 10 10.20 11.42 -0.24
C GLN A 10 10.58 10.66 1.03
N ASP A 11 9.58 10.36 1.86
CA ASP A 11 9.73 9.79 3.20
C ASP A 11 10.48 8.45 3.24
N GLY A 12 10.46 7.67 2.16
CA GLY A 12 11.23 6.42 2.05
C GLY A 12 12.74 6.62 1.99
N GLY A 13 13.20 7.86 1.78
CA GLY A 13 14.61 8.23 1.79
C GLY A 13 15.39 7.66 0.60
N GLY A 14 15.84 6.41 0.73
CA GLY A 14 16.67 5.70 -0.22
C GLY A 14 15.89 4.99 -1.33
N PRO A 15 16.59 4.42 -2.32
CA PRO A 15 16.02 3.47 -3.26
C PRO A 15 15.54 2.21 -2.51
N SER A 16 14.53 1.53 -3.06
CA SER A 16 13.94 0.36 -2.40
C SER A 16 14.87 -0.86 -2.38
N GLU A 17 14.87 -1.61 -1.27
CA GLU A 17 15.80 -2.72 -1.00
C GLU A 17 15.72 -3.87 -2.03
N CYS A 18 14.57 -4.11 -2.66
CA CYS A 18 14.45 -5.24 -3.59
C CYS A 18 15.24 -5.08 -4.89
N ASP A 19 15.36 -3.84 -5.41
CA ASP A 19 15.94 -3.58 -6.73
C ASP A 19 16.84 -2.34 -6.82
N GLY A 20 17.05 -1.64 -5.70
CA GLY A 20 17.89 -0.44 -5.65
C GLY A 20 17.32 0.73 -6.46
N GLN A 21 16.00 0.77 -6.70
CA GLN A 21 15.35 1.79 -7.51
C GLN A 21 14.30 2.58 -6.74
N TYR A 22 14.04 3.81 -7.22
CA TYR A 22 12.86 4.57 -6.81
C TYR A 22 11.66 4.15 -7.66
N HIS A 23 10.49 4.09 -7.03
CA HIS A 23 9.27 3.65 -7.68
C HIS A 23 8.18 4.71 -7.59
N SER A 24 7.33 4.80 -8.61
CA SER A 24 6.25 5.78 -8.57
C SER A 24 5.18 5.40 -7.55
N ASN A 25 4.76 6.37 -6.75
CA ASN A 25 3.68 6.23 -5.76
C ASN A 25 2.29 6.01 -6.38
N LYS A 26 2.20 6.10 -7.71
CA LYS A 26 1.01 5.78 -8.50
C LYS A 26 0.81 4.27 -8.69
N LEU A 27 1.83 3.46 -8.41
CA LEU A 27 1.75 2.01 -8.44
C LEU A 27 1.37 1.48 -7.04
N PRO A 28 0.59 0.39 -6.93
CA PRO A 28 0.26 -0.22 -5.65
C PRO A 28 1.47 -0.99 -5.11
N LEU A 29 2.30 -0.29 -4.33
CA LEU A 29 3.55 -0.78 -3.77
C LEU A 29 3.53 -0.81 -2.24
N VAL A 30 4.34 -1.69 -1.66
CA VAL A 30 4.51 -1.82 -0.20
C VAL A 30 5.95 -2.07 0.23
N ALA A 31 6.26 -1.58 1.43
CA ALA A 31 7.37 -2.01 2.25
C ALA A 31 6.85 -2.92 3.38
N LEU A 32 7.55 -4.01 3.66
CA LEU A 32 7.21 -4.91 4.76
C LEU A 32 8.16 -4.72 5.93
N SER A 33 7.65 -4.78 7.16
CA SER A 33 8.51 -4.87 8.34
C SER A 33 9.50 -6.03 8.20
N THR A 34 10.72 -5.89 8.74
CA THR A 34 11.81 -6.90 8.65
C THR A 34 11.34 -8.34 8.79
N ARG A 35 10.50 -8.62 9.79
CA ARG A 35 9.93 -9.96 10.05
C ARG A 35 9.14 -10.51 8.86
N TRP A 36 8.37 -9.67 8.18
CA TRP A 36 7.55 -10.05 7.04
C TRP A 36 8.30 -9.95 5.73
N TYR A 37 9.24 -9.02 5.60
CA TYR A 37 10.12 -8.90 4.45
C TYR A 37 10.96 -10.17 4.24
N THR A 38 11.32 -10.84 5.35
CA THR A 38 12.00 -12.16 5.34
C THR A 38 13.28 -12.15 4.50
N ASN A 39 14.12 -11.12 4.69
CA ASN A 39 15.38 -10.95 3.97
C ASN A 39 15.22 -11.05 2.44
N GLY A 40 14.21 -10.33 1.90
CA GLY A 40 13.96 -10.24 0.47
C GLY A 40 13.20 -11.42 -0.15
N GLN A 41 12.84 -12.47 0.59
CA GLN A 41 12.10 -13.62 0.02
C GLN A 41 10.73 -13.23 -0.56
N ARG A 42 10.20 -12.06 -0.21
CA ARG A 42 8.95 -11.51 -0.73
C ARG A 42 9.13 -10.45 -1.81
N CYS A 43 10.35 -10.10 -2.20
CA CYS A 43 10.60 -9.10 -3.23
C CYS A 43 9.85 -9.40 -4.52
N HIS A 44 9.22 -8.36 -5.07
CA HIS A 44 8.39 -8.39 -6.27
C HIS A 44 7.21 -9.36 -6.24
N LYS A 45 6.91 -9.97 -5.09
CA LYS A 45 5.70 -10.76 -4.89
C LYS A 45 4.54 -9.84 -4.53
N LYS A 46 3.36 -10.20 -5.01
CA LYS A 46 2.13 -9.50 -4.64
C LYS A 46 1.63 -10.02 -3.30
N ILE A 47 1.18 -9.11 -2.46
CA ILE A 47 0.42 -9.42 -1.25
C ILE A 47 -0.99 -8.89 -1.38
N ARG A 48 -1.94 -9.53 -0.70
CA ARG A 48 -3.33 -9.08 -0.66
C ARG A 48 -3.62 -8.43 0.69
N ILE A 49 -3.83 -7.12 0.66
CA ILE A 49 -4.20 -6.33 1.84
C ILE A 49 -5.71 -6.33 1.92
N THR A 50 -6.27 -6.79 3.04
CA THR A 50 -7.72 -6.84 3.23
C THR A 50 -8.13 -5.88 4.34
N SER A 51 -9.11 -5.02 4.05
CA SER A 51 -9.66 -4.11 5.04
C SER A 51 -10.78 -4.75 5.81
N VAL A 52 -10.67 -4.76 7.14
CA VAL A 52 -11.72 -5.32 8.02
C VAL A 52 -12.94 -4.41 8.08
N ARG A 53 -12.77 -3.11 7.82
CA ARG A 53 -13.87 -2.12 7.91
C ARG A 53 -14.84 -2.19 6.75
N ASN A 54 -14.37 -2.54 5.55
CA ASN A 54 -15.19 -2.55 4.34
C ASN A 54 -15.07 -3.86 3.54
N SER A 55 -14.38 -4.87 4.07
CA SER A 55 -14.14 -6.19 3.46
C SER A 55 -13.51 -6.14 2.06
N ARG A 56 -12.93 -5.01 1.66
CA ARG A 56 -12.26 -4.86 0.36
C ARG A 56 -10.85 -5.41 0.44
N SER A 57 -10.37 -5.90 -0.70
CA SER A 57 -8.98 -6.32 -0.88
C SER A 57 -8.29 -5.47 -1.95
N VAL A 58 -7.03 -5.15 -1.74
CA VAL A 58 -6.14 -4.54 -2.73
C VAL A 58 -4.89 -5.40 -2.83
N GLU A 59 -4.46 -5.68 -4.05
CA GLU A 59 -3.16 -6.31 -4.30
C GLU A 59 -2.10 -5.24 -4.43
N ALA A 60 -0.95 -5.47 -3.80
CA ALA A 60 0.19 -4.58 -3.89
C ALA A 60 1.50 -5.36 -3.94
N THR A 61 2.49 -4.81 -4.62
CA THR A 61 3.78 -5.45 -4.86
C THR A 61 4.78 -5.04 -3.80
N VAL A 62 5.47 -6.01 -3.20
CA VAL A 62 6.54 -5.73 -2.24
C VAL A 62 7.78 -5.24 -2.99
N VAL A 63 8.26 -4.05 -2.63
CA VAL A 63 9.47 -3.46 -3.22
C VAL A 63 10.53 -3.15 -2.18
N ASP A 64 10.17 -3.08 -0.90
CA ASP A 64 11.08 -2.54 0.10
C ASP A 64 10.96 -3.21 1.48
N GLU A 65 11.96 -2.99 2.31
CA GLU A 65 11.96 -3.31 3.73
C GLU A 65 11.68 -2.05 4.56
N CYS A 66 10.73 -2.14 5.48
CA CYS A 66 10.60 -1.18 6.56
C CYS A 66 11.44 -1.68 7.74
N ASP A 67 12.71 -1.27 7.81
CA ASP A 67 13.67 -1.84 8.77
C ASP A 67 13.27 -1.53 10.22
N SER A 68 12.92 -2.60 10.92
CA SER A 68 12.45 -2.55 12.30
C SER A 68 13.55 -2.23 13.33
N ARG A 69 14.82 -2.36 12.94
CA ARG A 69 15.97 -1.99 13.77
C ARG A 69 16.26 -0.49 13.72
N HIS A 70 15.79 0.18 12.67
CA HIS A 70 16.09 1.59 12.39
C HIS A 70 14.83 2.49 12.42
N GLY A 71 13.80 2.08 13.17
CA GLY A 71 12.66 2.95 13.51
C GLY A 71 11.29 2.47 13.04
N CYS A 72 11.22 1.44 12.19
CA CYS A 72 9.93 0.84 11.83
C CYS A 72 9.41 -0.11 12.94
N LYS A 73 8.08 -0.24 13.09
CA LYS A 73 7.51 -1.25 14.01
C LYS A 73 7.45 -2.62 13.34
N ASN A 74 7.52 -3.67 14.14
CA ASN A 74 7.57 -5.08 13.68
C ASN A 74 6.32 -5.58 12.94
N ASN A 75 5.20 -4.87 12.99
CA ASN A 75 3.91 -5.27 12.43
C ASN A 75 3.35 -4.23 11.45
N ILE A 76 4.23 -3.54 10.73
CA ILE A 76 3.87 -2.51 9.76
C ILE A 76 3.94 -3.06 8.34
N VAL A 77 2.89 -2.72 7.59
CA VAL A 77 2.90 -2.73 6.13
C VAL A 77 2.86 -1.26 5.76
N ASP A 78 3.93 -0.78 5.16
CA ASP A 78 4.01 0.58 4.67
C ASP A 78 3.62 0.61 3.20
N THR A 79 2.79 1.55 2.80
CA THR A 79 2.10 1.44 1.51
C THR A 79 2.14 2.74 0.74
N SER A 80 2.26 2.64 -0.58
CA SER A 80 2.15 3.78 -1.48
C SER A 80 0.75 4.41 -1.41
N LYS A 81 0.66 5.69 -1.80
CA LYS A 81 -0.63 6.41 -1.88
C LYS A 81 -1.65 5.68 -2.75
N ALA A 82 -1.22 5.02 -3.83
CA ALA A 82 -2.09 4.25 -4.73
C ALA A 82 -2.88 3.13 -4.03
N VAL A 83 -2.32 2.47 -3.02
CA VAL A 83 -3.02 1.43 -2.26
C VAL A 83 -4.25 2.01 -1.55
N TRP A 84 -4.08 3.17 -0.92
CA TRP A 84 -5.17 3.87 -0.25
C TRP A 84 -6.21 4.40 -1.23
N GLU A 85 -5.78 4.87 -2.39
CA GLU A 85 -6.69 5.28 -3.47
C GLU A 85 -7.50 4.10 -4.00
N ALA A 86 -6.90 2.91 -4.15
CA ALA A 86 -7.61 1.70 -4.55
C ALA A 86 -8.69 1.29 -3.54
N PHE A 87 -8.43 1.45 -2.23
CA PHE A 87 -9.47 1.25 -1.20
C PHE A 87 -10.58 2.31 -1.21
N ARG A 88 -10.30 3.52 -1.69
CA ARG A 88 -11.29 4.61 -1.80
C ARG A 88 -12.06 4.61 -3.10
N ALA A 89 -11.47 4.08 -4.18
CA ALA A 89 -12.12 3.93 -5.47
C ALA A 89 -13.32 3.01 -5.27
N ARG A 90 -14.51 3.54 -5.01
CA ARG A 90 -15.75 2.77 -5.05
C ARG A 90 -15.71 2.01 -6.35
N HIS A 91 -16.01 0.71 -6.36
CA HIS A 91 -16.05 -0.09 -7.57
C HIS A 91 -16.73 0.71 -8.69
N GLN A 92 -15.95 1.35 -9.56
CA GLN A 92 -16.37 1.63 -10.91
C GLN A 92 -16.25 0.29 -11.58
N HIS A 93 -17.28 -0.52 -11.29
CA HIS A 93 -17.67 -1.60 -12.15
C HIS A 93 -17.60 -1.04 -13.57
N ARG A 94 -16.93 -1.76 -14.46
CA ARG A 94 -16.99 -1.56 -15.90
C ARG A 94 -18.46 -1.54 -16.32
N ARG A 95 -19.11 -0.39 -16.25
CA ARG A 95 -20.40 -0.10 -16.85
C ARG A 95 -20.14 1.07 -17.78
N GLY A 96 -20.55 0.86 -19.03
CA GLY A 96 -20.42 1.83 -20.12
C GLY A 96 -21.12 3.16 -19.82
N PRO A 97 -21.20 4.04 -20.81
CA PRO A 97 -21.52 5.44 -20.59
C PRO A 97 -22.99 5.58 -20.21
N SER A 98 -23.27 5.86 -18.94
CA SER A 98 -24.53 6.49 -18.53
C SER A 98 -24.27 7.47 -17.39
N HIS A 99 -24.41 8.73 -17.78
CA HIS A 99 -24.64 9.94 -17.01
C HIS A 99 -25.20 9.79 -15.58
N VAL A 100 -24.74 10.73 -14.72
CA VAL A 100 -25.28 11.18 -13.41
C VAL A 100 -25.11 10.13 -12.29
N VAL A 101 -24.48 10.39 -11.13
CA VAL A 101 -24.87 11.35 -10.08
C VAL A 101 -23.67 11.68 -9.18
N ARG A 102 -23.55 12.98 -8.92
CA ARG A 102 -22.72 13.64 -7.91
C ARG A 102 -23.32 13.38 -6.51
N CYS A 103 -22.54 12.92 -5.53
CA CYS A 103 -22.55 13.49 -4.17
C CYS A 103 -21.61 12.76 -3.19
N LEU A 104 -20.67 13.56 -2.66
CA LEU A 104 -20.28 13.71 -1.26
C LEU A 104 -20.44 12.52 -0.32
N ARG A 105 -19.34 12.15 0.35
CA ARG A 105 -19.10 12.54 1.75
C ARG A 105 -17.70 12.11 2.16
N ALA A 106 -16.97 13.07 2.72
CA ALA A 106 -15.77 12.83 3.50
C ALA A 106 -16.12 11.90 4.66
N PHE A 107 -15.31 10.85 4.84
CA PHE A 107 -15.32 10.07 6.07
C PHE A 107 -13.86 9.82 6.44
N SER A 108 -13.43 10.52 7.50
CA SER A 108 -12.25 10.20 8.28
C SER A 108 -12.28 8.72 8.63
N LEU A 109 -11.24 7.98 8.27
CA LEU A 109 -11.19 6.54 8.55
C LEU A 109 -9.78 6.16 8.97
N ASP A 110 -9.60 5.98 10.28
CA ASP A 110 -8.56 5.15 10.89
C ASP A 110 -8.71 3.72 10.38
N VAL A 111 -8.18 3.36 9.22
CA VAL A 111 -8.41 2.04 8.63
C VAL A 111 -7.68 0.96 9.46
N ALA A 112 -8.43 0.25 10.30
CA ALA A 112 -8.01 -1.03 10.84
C ALA A 112 -7.91 -2.02 9.66
N LEU A 113 -6.76 -2.66 9.50
CA LEU A 113 -6.48 -3.60 8.42
C LEU A 113 -5.88 -4.87 9.00
N TYR A 114 -6.24 -6.00 8.40
CA TYR A 114 -5.54 -7.26 8.62
C TYR A 114 -4.86 -7.63 7.32
N THR A 115 -3.53 -7.71 7.35
CA THR A 115 -2.76 -8.19 6.20
C THR A 115 -2.62 -9.71 6.33
N LYS A 116 -3.24 -10.47 5.42
CA LYS A 116 -2.96 -11.90 5.28
C LYS A 116 -1.71 -12.01 4.41
N ILE A 117 -0.55 -11.91 5.07
CA ILE A 117 0.81 -12.01 4.51
C ILE A 117 1.20 -13.47 4.45
#